data_AF-A0A7W0VYZ0-F1
#
_entry.id   AF-A0A7W0VYZ0-F1
#
_cell.length_a   1.000
_cell.length_b   1.000
_cell.length_c   1.000
_cell.angle_alpha   90.00
_cell.angle_beta   90.00
_cell.angle_gamma   90.00
#
_symmetry.space_group_name_H-M   'P 1'
#
loop_
_entity.id
_entity.type
_entity.pdbx_description
1 polymer ?
#
loop_
_entity_poly.entity_id
_entity_poly.type
_entity_poly.pdbx_seq_one_letter_code
_entity_poly.pdbx_strand_id
1 'polypeptide(L)'
;MKLLAALLAVCSITGCGKKESAGDQPSSGEVVAAEATGTTPAAKPNDTEPPADDRCEVTVEGDIKDQGFGRGGPSAAGTDYWMSEEELRKGLEVMAGAFGDKKRDIDADMKADPRIYTLILNCQTPRTKISFLPAGGTKYADVPFGPKKYKIVASSSDAAPGAMQTLVTFEKDKGVWGVDGVGELDVVKFDKTGIAGTFAYNMIERQFGTPTAPPRKAKITGKFAFKCSLGTSVCRDGAK
;
A
#
# COMPACT_ATOMS: atom_id res chain seq x y z
N MET A 1 -0.59 25.99 -9.76
CA MET A 1 0.73 26.09 -9.10
C MET A 1 1.62 25.00 -9.67
N LYS A 2 2.57 25.37 -10.53
CA LYS A 2 3.64 24.51 -11.05
C LYS A 2 4.89 24.84 -10.24
N LEU A 3 5.47 23.90 -9.49
CA LEU A 3 6.85 24.03 -8.99
C LEU A 3 7.47 22.63 -8.81
N LEU A 4 8.51 22.41 -9.63
CA LEU A 4 9.72 21.55 -9.54
C LEU A 4 9.67 20.31 -8.62
N ALA A 5 9.88 19.07 -9.08
CA ALA A 5 11.01 18.48 -9.83
C ALA A 5 12.37 18.50 -9.09
N ALA A 6 12.95 17.31 -8.96
CA ALA A 6 14.35 16.96 -8.67
C ALA A 6 14.82 16.95 -7.19
N LEU A 7 15.09 15.73 -6.70
CA LEU A 7 16.38 15.43 -6.08
C LEU A 7 16.71 13.94 -6.28
N LEU A 8 17.46 13.66 -7.34
CA LEU A 8 18.23 12.42 -7.54
C LEU A 8 19.57 12.63 -6.85
N ALA A 9 19.91 11.79 -5.86
CA ALA A 9 21.25 11.69 -5.32
C ALA A 9 21.85 10.34 -5.69
N VAL A 10 22.81 10.41 -6.61
CA VAL A 10 23.72 9.33 -7.05
C VAL A 10 24.82 9.16 -6.01
N CYS A 11 25.07 7.93 -5.56
CA CYS A 11 26.36 7.55 -4.98
C CYS A 11 26.84 6.23 -5.62
N SER A 12 28.02 6.30 -6.20
CA SER A 12 28.66 5.25 -7.00
C SER A 12 29.52 4.29 -6.16
N ILE A 13 29.30 3.00 -6.39
CA ILE A 13 30.25 1.89 -6.64
C ILE A 13 31.66 1.94 -5.99
N THR A 14 32.00 0.90 -5.19
CA THR A 14 33.25 0.11 -5.35
C THR A 14 33.23 -1.15 -4.46
N GLY A 15 33.59 -2.31 -5.04
CA GLY A 15 33.77 -3.55 -4.28
C GLY A 15 33.86 -4.80 -5.15
N CYS A 16 35.04 -5.04 -5.72
CA CYS A 16 35.41 -6.24 -6.49
C CYS A 16 35.39 -7.51 -5.62
N GLY A 17 34.88 -8.62 -6.18
CA GLY A 17 35.05 -9.96 -5.64
C GLY A 17 34.83 -11.03 -6.71
N LYS A 18 35.90 -11.75 -7.07
CA LYS A 18 36.05 -12.70 -8.18
C LYS A 18 36.09 -14.15 -7.64
N LYS A 19 35.47 -15.10 -8.36
CA LYS A 19 35.87 -16.52 -8.63
C LYS A 19 34.62 -17.35 -9.00
N GLU A 20 34.48 -17.83 -10.24
CA GLU A 20 34.98 -19.11 -10.79
C GLU A 20 34.35 -20.38 -10.18
N SER A 21 33.46 -21.06 -10.90
CA SER A 21 33.76 -22.35 -11.55
C SER A 21 32.56 -22.95 -12.27
N ALA A 22 32.89 -23.66 -13.35
CA ALA A 22 32.04 -24.33 -14.31
C ALA A 22 31.40 -25.63 -13.77
N GLY A 23 30.33 -26.05 -14.44
CA GLY A 23 29.68 -27.35 -14.26
C GLY A 23 28.54 -27.54 -15.25
N ASP A 24 28.89 -28.04 -16.44
CA ASP A 24 27.97 -28.64 -17.42
C ASP A 24 27.26 -29.86 -16.81
N GLN A 25 25.94 -30.00 -17.02
CA GLN A 25 25.35 -31.23 -17.57
C GLN A 25 23.87 -31.03 -17.97
N PRO A 26 23.46 -31.41 -19.19
CA PRO A 26 22.06 -31.43 -19.59
C PRO A 26 21.40 -32.76 -19.20
N SER A 27 20.17 -32.70 -18.68
CA SER A 27 19.28 -33.86 -18.56
C SER A 27 17.92 -33.48 -19.13
N SER A 28 17.64 -34.03 -20.31
CA SER A 28 16.35 -34.02 -20.98
C SER A 28 15.39 -34.96 -20.25
N GLY A 29 14.45 -34.37 -19.52
CA GLY A 29 13.29 -35.06 -18.95
C GLY A 29 12.02 -34.63 -19.68
N GLU A 30 11.45 -35.56 -20.43
CA GLU A 30 10.15 -35.49 -21.08
C GLU A 30 9.05 -35.34 -20.02
N VAL A 31 8.30 -34.23 -20.05
CA VAL A 31 7.14 -34.01 -19.16
C VAL A 31 5.87 -34.17 -19.99
N VAL A 32 5.16 -35.25 -19.67
CA VAL A 32 3.87 -35.64 -20.23
C VAL A 32 2.84 -34.54 -19.96
N ALA A 33 2.17 -34.09 -21.02
CA ALA A 33 1.07 -33.13 -20.93
C ALA A 33 -0.12 -33.77 -20.19
N ALA A 34 -0.40 -33.27 -18.99
CA ALA A 34 -1.66 -33.52 -18.30
C ALA A 34 -2.66 -32.44 -18.73
N GLU A 35 -3.69 -32.83 -19.49
CA GLU A 35 -4.88 -32.01 -19.71
C GLU A 35 -5.59 -31.77 -18.38
N ALA A 36 -5.48 -30.54 -17.86
CA ALA A 36 -6.30 -30.04 -16.78
C ALA A 36 -7.52 -29.32 -17.35
N THR A 37 -8.53 -30.09 -17.78
CA THR A 37 -9.89 -29.58 -18.02
C THR A 37 -10.61 -29.46 -16.70
N GLY A 38 -10.42 -28.32 -16.03
CA GLY A 38 -11.09 -27.97 -14.80
C GLY A 38 -11.17 -26.46 -14.66
N THR A 39 -12.05 -25.83 -15.43
CA THR A 39 -12.39 -24.41 -15.25
C THR A 39 -13.23 -24.28 -13.98
N THR A 40 -12.57 -24.28 -12.82
CA THR A 40 -13.19 -23.86 -11.57
C THR A 40 -13.65 -22.42 -11.76
N PRO A 41 -14.95 -22.10 -11.58
CA PRO A 41 -15.43 -20.73 -11.66
C PRO A 41 -14.59 -19.86 -10.71
N ALA A 42 -14.01 -18.79 -11.24
CA ALA A 42 -13.29 -17.81 -10.42
C ALA A 42 -14.24 -17.34 -9.32
N ALA A 43 -13.94 -17.71 -8.07
CA ALA A 43 -14.71 -17.29 -6.91
C ALA A 43 -14.85 -15.77 -6.94
N LYS A 44 -16.07 -15.27 -6.71
CA LYS A 44 -16.31 -13.83 -6.61
C LYS A 44 -15.35 -13.25 -5.54
N PRO A 45 -14.63 -12.16 -5.83
CA PRO A 45 -13.63 -11.60 -4.91
C PRO A 45 -14.17 -11.18 -3.53
N ASN A 46 -15.49 -11.10 -3.34
CA ASN A 46 -16.12 -10.40 -2.22
C ASN A 46 -16.78 -11.31 -1.17
N ASP A 47 -16.77 -12.64 -1.32
CA ASP A 47 -17.30 -13.56 -0.29
C ASP A 47 -16.19 -14.11 0.63
N THR A 48 -14.98 -13.55 0.55
CA THR A 48 -13.86 -14.02 1.37
C THR A 48 -13.90 -13.33 2.72
N GLU A 49 -14.17 -14.10 3.76
CA GLU A 49 -14.05 -13.70 5.16
C GLU A 49 -12.72 -12.95 5.40
N PRO A 50 -12.73 -11.84 6.18
CA PRO A 50 -11.52 -11.14 6.58
C PRO A 50 -10.46 -12.12 7.09
N PRO A 51 -9.16 -11.82 6.93
CA PRO A 51 -8.14 -12.70 7.48
C PRO A 51 -8.27 -12.75 9.01
N ALA A 52 -7.62 -13.73 9.63
CA ALA A 52 -7.49 -13.77 11.09
C ALA A 52 -7.02 -12.40 11.64
N ASP A 53 -7.45 -12.06 12.84
CA ASP A 53 -7.14 -10.77 13.48
C ASP A 53 -5.66 -10.35 13.38
N ASP A 54 -5.45 -9.04 13.17
CA ASP A 54 -4.15 -8.37 13.21
C ASP A 54 -3.13 -8.84 12.16
N ARG A 55 -3.59 -9.00 10.92
CA ARG A 55 -2.73 -9.41 9.79
C ARG A 55 -3.18 -8.85 8.45
N CYS A 56 -2.24 -8.89 7.50
CA CYS A 56 -2.54 -8.67 6.08
C CYS A 56 -1.95 -9.81 5.25
N GLU A 57 -2.79 -10.47 4.46
CA GLU A 57 -2.40 -11.51 3.51
C GLU A 57 -2.30 -10.92 2.11
N VAL A 58 -1.23 -11.25 1.39
CA VAL A 58 -0.93 -10.72 0.06
C VAL A 58 -0.57 -11.87 -0.87
N THR A 59 -1.12 -11.82 -2.08
CA THR A 59 -0.75 -12.68 -3.21
C THR A 59 -0.41 -11.80 -4.41
N VAL A 60 0.75 -12.07 -5.00
CA VAL A 60 1.28 -11.40 -6.19
C VAL A 60 1.48 -12.47 -7.26
N GLU A 61 0.84 -12.27 -8.41
CA GLU A 61 0.87 -13.19 -9.55
C GLU A 61 1.41 -12.47 -10.81
N GLY A 62 1.94 -13.22 -11.78
CA GLY A 62 2.46 -12.69 -13.04
C GLY A 62 3.98 -12.82 -13.14
N ASP A 63 4.64 -11.77 -13.66
CA ASP A 63 6.09 -11.73 -13.86
C ASP A 63 6.87 -11.66 -12.54
N ILE A 64 6.21 -11.23 -11.46
CA ILE A 64 6.68 -11.41 -10.09
C ILE A 64 5.68 -12.31 -9.37
N LYS A 65 6.20 -13.24 -8.56
CA LYS A 65 5.40 -14.12 -7.72
C LYS A 65 5.78 -13.98 -6.26
N ASP A 66 4.80 -13.65 -5.43
CA ASP A 66 4.95 -13.64 -3.98
C ASP A 66 3.64 -14.05 -3.32
N GLN A 67 3.75 -14.68 -2.16
CA GLN A 67 2.61 -14.99 -1.33
C GLN A 67 3.08 -15.00 0.11
N GLY A 68 2.35 -14.31 0.97
CA GLY A 68 2.71 -14.27 2.38
C GLY A 68 1.74 -13.43 3.18
N PHE A 69 2.11 -13.21 4.43
CA PHE A 69 1.36 -12.32 5.30
C PHE A 69 2.30 -11.44 6.13
N GLY A 70 1.80 -10.26 6.46
CA GLY A 70 2.35 -9.36 7.46
C GLY A 70 1.54 -9.42 8.74
N ARG A 71 2.20 -9.13 9.86
CA ARG A 71 1.51 -8.83 11.12
C ARG A 71 1.07 -7.38 11.14
N GLY A 72 0.05 -7.08 11.93
CA GLY A 72 -0.34 -5.72 12.24
C GLY A 72 0.66 -5.02 13.17
N GLY A 73 0.17 -4.02 13.88
CA GLY A 73 0.95 -3.16 14.77
C GLY A 73 0.87 -1.67 14.40
N PRO A 74 1.62 -0.80 15.10
CA PRO A 74 1.46 0.65 14.99
C PRO A 74 1.74 1.23 13.58
N SER A 75 2.50 0.51 12.76
CA SER A 75 2.79 0.90 11.38
C SER A 75 1.82 0.31 10.36
N ALA A 76 0.95 -0.63 10.73
CA ALA A 76 0.09 -1.34 9.79
C ALA A 76 -1.11 -0.51 9.34
N ALA A 77 -1.68 0.28 10.25
CA ALA A 77 -2.76 1.22 9.94
C ALA A 77 -2.56 2.51 10.75
N GLY A 78 -2.69 3.65 10.09
CA GLY A 78 -2.66 4.98 10.71
C GLY A 78 -3.84 5.81 10.24
N THR A 79 -4.52 6.48 11.16
CA THR A 79 -5.60 7.41 10.83
C THR A 79 -5.76 8.46 11.93
N ASP A 80 -6.10 9.66 11.51
CA ASP A 80 -6.49 10.75 12.43
C ASP A 80 -7.77 10.43 13.20
N TYR A 81 -8.67 9.55 12.69
CA TYR A 81 -9.90 9.16 13.39
C TYR A 81 -9.67 8.43 14.72
N TRP A 82 -8.47 7.88 14.89
CA TRP A 82 -8.08 7.22 16.13
C TRP A 82 -7.39 8.17 17.10
N MET A 83 -7.18 9.43 16.75
CA MET A 83 -6.58 10.44 17.63
C MET A 83 -7.66 11.21 18.38
N SER A 84 -7.33 11.65 19.60
CA SER A 84 -8.08 12.75 20.21
C SER A 84 -7.79 14.06 19.48
N GLU A 85 -8.64 15.06 19.72
CA GLU A 85 -8.43 16.42 19.22
C GLU A 85 -7.07 16.99 19.65
N GLU A 86 -6.66 16.74 20.90
CA GLU A 86 -5.36 17.19 21.44
C GLU A 86 -4.18 16.49 20.75
N GLU A 87 -4.29 15.17 20.52
CA GLU A 87 -3.27 14.39 19.80
C GLU A 87 -3.13 14.88 18.35
N LEU A 88 -4.26 15.14 17.68
CA LEU A 88 -4.30 15.66 16.32
C LEU A 88 -3.69 17.07 16.23
N ARG A 89 -4.07 17.97 17.14
CA ARG A 89 -3.52 19.33 17.22
C ARG A 89 -2.00 19.32 17.35
N LYS A 90 -1.48 18.52 18.30
CA LYS A 90 -0.04 18.35 18.51
C LYS A 90 0.65 17.76 17.28
N GLY A 91 0.02 16.80 16.61
CA GLY A 91 0.56 16.25 15.37
C GLY A 91 0.66 17.28 14.24
N LEU A 92 -0.33 18.17 14.10
CA LEU A 92 -0.30 19.26 13.12
C LEU A 92 0.82 20.27 13.41
N GLU A 93 1.05 20.59 14.69
CA GLU A 93 2.16 21.45 15.15
C GLU A 93 3.52 20.83 14.82
N VAL A 94 3.71 19.54 15.11
CA VAL A 94 4.95 18.81 14.79
C VAL A 94 5.22 18.84 13.28
N MET A 95 4.20 18.59 12.46
CA MET A 95 4.32 18.61 11.01
C MET A 95 4.66 20.02 10.49
N ALA A 96 4.01 21.05 11.03
CA ALA A 96 4.33 22.44 10.69
C ALA A 96 5.81 22.76 10.96
N GLY A 97 6.31 22.35 12.14
CA GLY A 97 7.72 22.51 12.51
C GLY A 97 8.67 21.74 11.58
N ALA A 98 8.35 20.49 11.27
CA ALA A 98 9.18 19.62 10.43
C ALA A 98 9.32 20.13 8.99
N PHE A 99 8.27 20.73 8.44
CA PHE A 99 8.27 21.30 7.08
C PHE A 99 8.59 22.80 7.04
N GLY A 100 8.97 23.40 8.17
CA GLY A 100 9.33 24.81 8.26
C GLY A 100 8.16 25.78 8.04
N ASP A 101 6.91 25.30 8.12
CA ASP A 101 5.70 26.11 8.02
C ASP A 101 5.39 26.78 9.36
N LYS A 102 6.24 27.74 9.72
CA LYS A 102 6.13 28.50 10.99
C LYS A 102 4.88 29.39 11.07
N LYS A 103 4.07 29.46 10.02
CA LYS A 103 2.88 30.33 9.92
C LYS A 103 1.57 29.54 9.88
N ARG A 104 1.63 28.21 10.02
CA ARG A 104 0.44 27.37 10.04
C ARG A 104 -0.47 27.77 11.21
N ASP A 105 -1.70 28.17 10.90
CA ASP A 105 -2.73 28.45 11.89
C ASP A 105 -3.45 27.15 12.24
N ILE A 106 -3.02 26.53 13.34
CA ILE A 106 -3.55 25.25 13.79
C ILE A 106 -5.04 25.36 14.13
N ASP A 107 -5.50 26.48 14.70
CA ASP A 107 -6.90 26.64 15.08
C ASP A 107 -7.82 26.79 13.86
N ALA A 108 -7.33 27.45 12.82
CA ALA A 108 -8.02 27.48 11.53
C ALA A 108 -8.09 26.09 10.89
N ASP A 109 -6.99 25.33 10.92
CA ASP A 109 -6.94 23.97 10.38
C ASP A 109 -7.88 23.03 11.11
N MET A 110 -7.92 23.10 12.45
CA MET A 110 -8.84 22.34 13.31
C MET A 110 -10.31 22.56 12.98
N LYS A 111 -10.67 23.74 12.46
CA LYS A 111 -12.06 24.07 12.07
C LYS A 111 -12.41 23.68 10.64
N ALA A 112 -11.42 23.43 9.79
CA ALA A 112 -11.64 23.16 8.37
C ALA A 112 -11.75 21.65 8.10
N ASP A 113 -10.62 20.96 8.14
CA ASP A 113 -10.46 19.53 7.85
C ASP A 113 -9.07 19.12 8.37
N PRO A 114 -8.88 19.08 9.70
CA PRO A 114 -7.55 18.96 10.32
C PRO A 114 -6.99 17.58 10.09
N ARG A 115 -6.28 17.42 8.97
CA ARG A 115 -5.77 16.13 8.54
C ARG A 115 -4.25 16.12 8.58
N ILE A 116 -3.72 15.09 9.22
CA ILE A 116 -2.33 14.68 9.08
C ILE A 116 -2.30 13.50 8.10
N TYR A 117 -3.14 12.50 8.35
CA TYR A 117 -3.41 11.38 7.45
C TYR A 117 -4.81 10.80 7.70
N THR A 118 -5.73 10.98 6.75
CA THR A 118 -7.10 10.43 6.87
C THR A 118 -7.10 8.90 6.94
N LEU A 119 -6.23 8.24 6.17
CA LEU A 119 -5.97 6.81 6.26
C LEU A 119 -4.60 6.48 5.67
N ILE A 120 -3.82 5.62 6.33
CA ILE A 120 -2.64 4.96 5.76
C ILE A 120 -2.78 3.48 6.09
N LEU A 121 -2.63 2.62 5.10
CA LEU A 121 -2.62 1.17 5.29
C LEU A 121 -1.33 0.59 4.75
N ASN A 122 -0.66 -0.23 5.54
CA ASN A 122 0.58 -0.89 5.18
C ASN A 122 0.42 -2.40 5.30
N CYS A 123 0.64 -3.09 4.19
CA CYS A 123 0.73 -4.54 4.13
C CYS A 123 2.18 -4.92 3.83
N GLN A 124 2.79 -5.75 4.68
CA GLN A 124 4.20 -6.11 4.53
C GLN A 124 4.37 -7.63 4.69
N THR A 125 4.65 -8.34 3.59
CA THR A 125 5.19 -9.70 3.64
C THR A 125 6.71 -9.63 3.82
N PRO A 126 7.41 -10.77 4.01
CA PRO A 126 8.86 -10.79 4.00
C PRO A 126 9.47 -10.19 2.73
N ARG A 127 8.79 -10.29 1.58
CA ARG A 127 9.33 -9.90 0.27
C ARG A 127 8.62 -8.72 -0.40
N THR A 128 7.42 -8.36 0.05
CA THR A 128 6.56 -7.35 -0.58
C THR A 128 6.08 -6.35 0.45
N LYS A 129 6.26 -5.06 0.17
CA LYS A 129 5.70 -3.98 0.99
C LYS A 129 4.76 -3.15 0.14
N ILE A 130 3.54 -2.97 0.62
CA ILE A 130 2.47 -2.22 -0.03
C ILE A 130 1.98 -1.16 0.95
N SER A 131 1.94 0.09 0.52
CA SER A 131 1.34 1.19 1.27
C SER A 131 0.21 1.80 0.47
N PHE A 132 -0.99 1.87 1.03
CA PHE A 132 -2.13 2.59 0.48
C PHE A 132 -2.22 3.96 1.15
N LEU A 133 -2.29 5.01 0.34
CA LEU A 133 -2.46 6.38 0.80
C LEU A 133 -3.56 7.06 0.00
N PRO A 134 -4.35 7.96 0.60
CA PRO A 134 -5.29 8.78 -0.13
C PRO A 134 -4.59 9.67 -1.16
N ALA A 135 -5.29 9.93 -2.26
CA ALA A 135 -4.88 10.92 -3.24
C ALA A 135 -4.88 12.35 -2.65
N GLY A 136 -4.15 13.25 -3.31
CA GLY A 136 -4.11 14.66 -2.94
C GLY A 136 -5.51 15.28 -2.91
N GLY A 137 -5.75 16.18 -1.95
CA GLY A 137 -7.04 16.87 -1.80
C GLY A 137 -8.13 16.08 -1.07
N THR A 138 -7.94 14.78 -0.82
CA THR A 138 -8.88 13.92 -0.07
C THR A 138 -9.19 14.49 1.32
N LYS A 139 -10.48 14.54 1.67
CA LYS A 139 -11.01 15.01 2.97
C LYS A 139 -11.54 13.87 3.83
N TYR A 140 -11.92 14.15 5.09
CA TYR A 140 -12.62 13.17 5.92
C TYR A 140 -13.92 12.65 5.28
N ALA A 141 -14.70 13.52 4.62
CA ALA A 141 -15.92 13.11 3.92
C ALA A 141 -15.67 12.08 2.80
N ASP A 142 -14.48 12.10 2.20
CA ASP A 142 -14.07 11.17 1.15
C ASP A 142 -13.58 9.84 1.72
N VAL A 143 -13.15 9.80 2.98
CA VAL A 143 -12.69 8.60 3.70
C VAL A 143 -13.44 8.54 5.02
N PRO A 144 -14.76 8.25 5.01
CA PRO A 144 -15.56 8.25 6.22
C PRO A 144 -15.10 7.14 7.17
N PHE A 145 -15.32 7.35 8.47
CA PHE A 145 -15.04 6.36 9.51
C PHE A 145 -16.11 5.26 9.51
N GLY A 146 -16.04 4.41 8.49
CA GLY A 146 -16.97 3.32 8.25
C GLY A 146 -16.63 2.55 6.96
N PRO A 147 -17.43 1.54 6.62
CA PRO A 147 -17.25 0.74 5.41
C PRO A 147 -17.36 1.59 4.13
N LYS A 148 -16.44 1.40 3.19
CA LYS A 148 -16.44 2.08 1.88
C LYS A 148 -15.53 1.37 0.89
N LYS A 149 -15.92 1.42 -0.39
CA LYS A 149 -15.08 1.03 -1.52
C LYS A 149 -14.32 2.23 -2.08
N TYR A 150 -13.04 2.04 -2.33
CA TYR A 150 -12.14 3.04 -2.88
C TYR A 150 -11.53 2.53 -4.18
N LYS A 151 -11.33 3.44 -5.13
CA LYS A 151 -10.56 3.15 -6.34
C LYS A 151 -9.07 3.24 -6.03
N ILE A 152 -8.30 2.24 -6.46
CA ILE A 152 -6.84 2.29 -6.44
C ILE A 152 -6.36 2.80 -7.79
N VAL A 153 -5.54 3.85 -7.82
CA VAL A 153 -5.10 4.53 -9.03
C VAL A 153 -3.58 4.69 -9.10
N ALA A 154 -3.08 4.87 -10.32
CA ALA A 154 -1.64 4.85 -10.61
C ALA A 154 -0.85 6.08 -10.13
N SER A 155 -1.50 7.24 -10.03
CA SER A 155 -0.86 8.50 -9.66
C SER A 155 -1.84 9.38 -8.90
N SER A 156 -1.33 10.11 -7.90
CA SER A 156 -2.09 11.14 -7.18
C SER A 156 -2.29 12.42 -7.99
N SER A 157 -1.49 12.68 -9.03
CA SER A 157 -1.58 13.92 -9.82
C SER A 157 -2.94 14.14 -10.48
N ASP A 158 -3.58 13.05 -10.90
CA ASP A 158 -4.83 13.07 -11.68
C ASP A 158 -5.95 12.30 -10.97
N ALA A 159 -5.72 11.93 -9.71
CA ALA A 159 -6.67 11.19 -8.91
C ALA A 159 -7.75 12.11 -8.35
N ALA A 160 -9.01 11.68 -8.47
CA ALA A 160 -10.11 12.34 -7.78
C ALA A 160 -9.95 12.20 -6.25
N PRO A 161 -10.41 13.19 -5.45
CA PRO A 161 -10.51 13.04 -4.00
C PRO A 161 -11.22 11.75 -3.61
N GLY A 162 -10.70 11.06 -2.58
CA GLY A 162 -11.20 9.76 -2.15
C GLY A 162 -10.71 8.56 -2.96
N ALA A 163 -9.89 8.75 -4.00
CA ALA A 163 -9.11 7.65 -4.55
C ALA A 163 -7.90 7.31 -3.66
N MET A 164 -7.40 6.09 -3.78
CA MET A 164 -6.20 5.59 -3.10
C MET A 164 -5.07 5.41 -4.11
N GLN A 165 -3.87 5.83 -3.75
CA GLN A 165 -2.64 5.48 -4.45
C GLN A 165 -1.90 4.38 -3.69
N THR A 166 -1.06 3.64 -4.40
CA THR A 166 -0.23 2.58 -3.81
C THR A 166 1.25 2.85 -4.03
N LEU A 167 2.05 2.64 -2.99
CA LEU A 167 3.49 2.46 -3.11
C LEU A 167 3.77 0.97 -2.93
N VAL A 168 4.48 0.36 -3.89
CA VAL A 168 4.83 -1.06 -3.82
C VAL A 168 6.32 -1.23 -4.03
N THR A 169 6.93 -2.07 -3.20
CA THR A 169 8.32 -2.50 -3.36
C THR A 169 8.42 -4.00 -3.17
N PHE A 170 9.30 -4.63 -3.95
CA PHE A 170 9.62 -6.05 -3.82
C PHE A 170 11.11 -6.17 -3.50
N GLU A 171 11.47 -6.91 -2.44
CA GLU A 171 12.82 -6.93 -1.85
C GLU A 171 13.94 -7.23 -2.86
N LYS A 172 13.67 -8.11 -3.83
CA LYS A 172 14.65 -8.58 -4.83
C LYS A 172 14.45 -7.98 -6.21
N ASP A 173 13.43 -7.15 -6.41
CA ASP A 173 13.14 -6.52 -7.69
C ASP A 173 13.46 -5.04 -7.62
N LYS A 174 14.27 -4.57 -8.57
CA LYS A 174 14.65 -3.15 -8.66
C LYS A 174 13.73 -2.35 -9.60
N GLY A 175 12.70 -2.99 -10.16
CA GLY A 175 11.73 -2.34 -11.00
C GLY A 175 10.93 -1.29 -10.23
N VAL A 176 10.58 -0.21 -10.91
CA VAL A 176 9.63 0.77 -10.37
C VAL A 176 8.27 0.35 -10.82
N TRP A 177 7.39 0.01 -9.89
CA TRP A 177 6.07 -0.49 -10.24
C TRP A 177 4.98 0.54 -9.95
N GLY A 178 3.92 0.53 -10.76
CA GLY A 178 2.72 1.31 -10.50
C GLY A 178 1.46 0.56 -10.92
N VAL A 179 0.31 1.07 -10.54
CA VAL A 179 -0.99 0.49 -10.90
C VAL A 179 -1.18 0.52 -12.43
N ASP A 180 -1.64 -0.59 -13.00
CA ASP A 180 -2.06 -0.73 -14.41
C ASP A 180 -3.60 -0.60 -14.46
N GLY A 181 -4.09 0.58 -14.85
CA GLY A 181 -5.52 0.89 -14.85
C GLY A 181 -6.05 1.30 -13.47
N VAL A 182 -7.17 0.69 -13.06
CA VAL A 182 -7.85 0.96 -11.78
C VAL A 182 -8.01 -0.34 -11.02
N GLY A 183 -7.70 -0.29 -9.73
CA GLY A 183 -7.99 -1.35 -8.78
C GLY A 183 -9.07 -0.97 -7.77
N GLU A 184 -9.29 -1.86 -6.80
CA GLU A 184 -10.27 -1.69 -5.74
C GLU A 184 -9.66 -1.98 -4.37
N LEU A 185 -9.97 -1.12 -3.40
CA LEU A 185 -9.81 -1.35 -1.98
C LEU A 185 -11.21 -1.36 -1.36
N ASP A 186 -11.67 -2.51 -0.89
CA ASP A 186 -12.98 -2.68 -0.25
C ASP A 186 -12.81 -2.72 1.27
N VAL A 187 -13.09 -1.60 1.94
CA VAL A 187 -13.06 -1.52 3.39
C VAL A 187 -14.43 -1.93 3.92
N VAL A 188 -14.50 -3.10 4.55
CA VAL A 188 -15.74 -3.66 5.10
C VAL A 188 -15.96 -3.28 6.56
N LYS A 189 -14.91 -2.81 7.24
CA LYS A 189 -14.94 -2.31 8.62
C LYS A 189 -13.95 -1.19 8.77
N PHE A 190 -14.35 -0.07 9.36
CA PHE A 190 -13.45 1.00 9.79
C PHE A 190 -14.08 1.76 10.95
N ASP A 191 -13.61 1.51 12.17
CA ASP A 191 -14.18 2.08 13.39
C ASP A 191 -13.14 2.14 14.51
N LYS A 192 -13.58 2.42 15.74
CA LYS A 192 -12.73 2.56 16.93
C LYS A 192 -12.04 1.25 17.36
N THR A 193 -12.43 0.12 16.80
CA THR A 193 -11.86 -1.19 17.13
C THR A 193 -10.84 -1.64 16.10
N GLY A 194 -10.89 -1.10 14.88
CA GLY A 194 -9.92 -1.42 13.83
C GLY A 194 -10.43 -1.16 12.43
N ILE A 195 -9.71 -1.73 11.46
CA ILE A 195 -10.04 -1.65 10.04
C ILE A 195 -9.84 -3.02 9.38
N ALA A 196 -10.76 -3.42 8.51
CA ALA A 196 -10.65 -4.66 7.75
C ALA A 196 -11.20 -4.50 6.33
N GLY A 197 -10.70 -5.31 5.41
CA GLY A 197 -11.07 -5.22 4.01
C GLY A 197 -10.27 -6.13 3.09
N THR A 198 -10.48 -5.93 1.80
CA THR A 198 -9.78 -6.61 0.71
C THR A 198 -9.25 -5.59 -0.29
N PHE A 199 -8.28 -6.00 -1.09
CA PHE A 199 -7.80 -5.21 -2.22
C PHE A 199 -7.44 -6.08 -3.40
N ALA A 200 -7.61 -5.54 -4.60
CA ALA A 200 -7.19 -6.16 -5.84
C ALA A 200 -6.84 -5.10 -6.89
N TYR A 201 -5.68 -5.22 -7.52
CA TYR A 201 -5.26 -4.33 -8.60
C TYR A 201 -4.19 -4.96 -9.47
N ASN A 202 -4.11 -4.51 -10.72
CA ASN A 202 -3.02 -4.87 -11.62
C ASN A 202 -1.89 -3.86 -11.50
N MET A 203 -0.68 -4.30 -11.81
CA MET A 203 0.53 -3.51 -11.79
C MET A 203 1.31 -3.69 -13.07
N ILE A 204 2.03 -2.64 -13.43
CA ILE A 204 2.94 -2.59 -14.56
C ILE A 204 4.27 -1.98 -14.12
N GLU A 205 5.36 -2.57 -14.56
CA GLU A 205 6.69 -1.99 -14.39
C GLU A 205 6.79 -0.72 -15.24
N ARG A 206 7.09 0.39 -14.58
CA ARG A 206 7.40 1.68 -15.20
C ARG A 206 8.81 1.62 -15.76
N GLN A 207 8.90 1.74 -17.07
CA GLN A 207 10.17 1.83 -17.78
C GLN A 207 10.49 3.31 -18.01
N PHE A 208 11.73 3.70 -17.73
CA PHE A 208 12.24 5.05 -17.98
C PHE A 208 13.24 5.00 -19.14
N GLY A 209 13.14 5.96 -20.07
CA GLY A 209 13.93 5.97 -21.29
C GLY A 209 13.32 5.11 -22.41
N THR A 210 14.16 4.67 -23.35
CA THR A 210 13.72 3.83 -24.48
C THR A 210 13.58 2.38 -24.02
N PRO A 211 12.37 1.79 -24.03
CA PRO A 211 12.18 0.40 -23.64
C PRO A 211 12.93 -0.56 -24.58
N THR A 212 13.62 -1.53 -24.01
CA THR A 212 14.26 -2.63 -24.76
C THR A 212 13.46 -3.93 -24.73
N ALA A 213 12.41 -3.99 -23.90
CA ALA A 213 11.51 -5.13 -23.74
C ALA A 213 10.11 -4.61 -23.35
N PRO A 214 9.04 -5.41 -23.56
CA PRO A 214 7.73 -5.10 -23.02
C PRO A 214 7.76 -4.91 -21.49
N PRO A 215 6.94 -4.02 -20.93
CA PRO A 215 6.88 -3.82 -19.49
C PRO A 215 6.31 -5.06 -18.80
N ARG A 216 6.94 -5.46 -17.70
CA ARG A 216 6.46 -6.57 -16.87
C ARG A 216 5.14 -6.22 -16.19
N LYS A 217 4.33 -7.25 -15.93
CA LYS A 217 3.01 -7.13 -15.32
C LYS A 217 2.86 -8.07 -14.14
N ALA A 218 2.14 -7.60 -13.14
CA ALA A 218 1.74 -8.40 -12.00
C ALA A 218 0.31 -8.07 -11.57
N LYS A 219 -0.34 -9.00 -10.90
CA LYS A 219 -1.62 -8.80 -10.24
C LYS A 219 -1.41 -8.94 -8.74
N ILE A 220 -1.88 -7.95 -7.98
CA ILE A 220 -1.88 -7.99 -6.52
C ILE A 220 -3.31 -8.20 -6.03
N THR A 221 -3.45 -9.14 -5.11
CA THR A 221 -4.66 -9.33 -4.33
C THR A 221 -4.30 -9.50 -2.87
N GLY A 222 -5.23 -9.17 -1.97
CA GLY A 222 -5.00 -9.38 -0.56
C GLY A 222 -6.22 -9.05 0.29
N LYS A 223 -6.07 -9.35 1.57
CA LYS A 223 -7.06 -9.07 2.60
C LYS A 223 -6.36 -8.69 3.90
N PHE A 224 -6.98 -7.81 4.68
CA PHE A 224 -6.40 -7.29 5.91
C PHE A 224 -7.45 -7.17 7.00
N ALA A 225 -6.98 -7.30 8.23
CA ALA A 225 -7.72 -6.98 9.45
C ALA A 225 -6.71 -6.47 10.46
N PHE A 226 -6.76 -5.19 10.80
CA PHE A 226 -5.87 -4.56 11.76
C PHE A 226 -6.68 -4.00 12.92
N LYS A 227 -6.15 -4.16 14.13
CA LYS A 227 -6.75 -3.56 15.33
C LYS A 227 -6.39 -2.09 15.42
N CYS A 228 -7.24 -1.32 16.08
CA CYS A 228 -6.93 0.02 16.52
C CYS A 228 -5.67 -0.05 17.39
N SER A 229 -4.58 0.57 16.96
CA SER A 229 -3.31 0.53 17.70
C SER A 229 -3.42 1.27 19.02
N LEU A 230 -3.05 0.63 20.15
CA LEU A 230 -3.08 1.23 21.51
C LEU A 230 -2.22 2.51 21.67
N GLY A 231 -1.49 2.89 20.63
CA GLY A 231 -0.73 4.14 20.58
C GLY A 231 -1.59 5.40 20.71
N THR A 232 -2.89 5.33 20.39
CA THR A 232 -3.78 6.50 20.47
C THR A 232 -4.84 6.38 21.55
N SER A 233 -5.28 7.52 22.08
CA SER A 233 -6.27 7.58 23.16
C SER A 233 -7.59 6.87 22.81
N VAL A 234 -8.13 7.08 21.61
CA VAL A 234 -9.40 6.47 21.16
C VAL A 234 -9.30 4.95 21.13
N CYS A 235 -8.17 4.40 20.69
CA CYS A 235 -7.96 2.95 20.67
C CYS A 235 -7.83 2.36 22.08
N ARG A 236 -7.21 3.08 23.02
CA ARG A 236 -7.09 2.62 24.41
C ARG A 236 -8.44 2.58 25.12
N ASP A 237 -9.30 3.56 24.87
CA ASP A 237 -10.59 3.67 25.54
C ASP A 237 -11.64 2.73 24.94
N GLY A 238 -11.55 2.41 23.65
CA GLY A 238 -12.41 1.41 23.00
C GLY A 238 -12.04 -0.06 23.31
N ALA A 239 -10.90 -0.31 23.96
CA ALA A 239 -10.43 -1.65 24.33
C ALA A 239 -10.84 -2.08 25.75
N LYS A 240 -11.49 -1.21 26.52
CA LYS A 240 -12.04 -1.49 27.85
C LYS A 240 -13.50 -1.94 27.75
#